data_AF-A0A495IFI0-F1
#
_entry.id   AF-A0A495IFI0-F1
#
_cell.length_a   1.000
_cell.length_b   1.000
_cell.length_c   1.000
_cell.angle_alpha   90.00
_cell.angle_beta   90.00
_cell.angle_gamma   90.00
#
_symmetry.space_group_name_H-M   'P 1'
#
loop_
_entity.id
_entity.type
_entity.pdbx_description
1 polymer ?
#
loop_
_entity_poly.entity_id
_entity_poly.type
_entity_poly.pdbx_seq_one_letter_code
_entity_poly.pdbx_strand_id
1 'polypeptide(L)'
;MPHAPSAIVDTVADFTSTAGDSVAAPAGDSQASGADVITLSAPVQGVPHHSSDLAGCAALDGRASSSTRTGDFRPAACLSQLSEASASQLKRFGASLHDDAAEDVDFATVIGEKGSAQATANWWSTLTTTRRQQLIDTMPGVVGNLEGVPYTVRDVANRLTLTTTINDLELEQTRAQFGLVSFGDEARRLTMLQQVSIALQRGREGDDATRQLVSLDTVFPGRAAVSVGDLDTADNVSLMVPGMLYTVSNQITYWTDRAADLHSEQELYSNALASQTNRPTTSATVAWMGYRTPDLTNVLSLTLARAGAVHLEDTVRGLDAERQADLPRVNVIAHSYGSTTATIALSSGKIHVDSLTVLGSPGSVVPRADDLAVTRGSVYAAAAALDPVAGSGVFGVDPGGTSFGATLLNVAGGTDPFTEQHLAATFTHNTYFMPGSESIRNLALIGIGQGSLAGGRAPAPSAPAGSSEPSLAYVRPQDVYRESLAV
;
A
#
# COMPACT_ATOMS: atom_id res chain seq x y z
N MET A 1 21.75 -35.84 -11.46
CA MET A 1 22.31 -34.96 -12.50
C MET A 1 21.63 -33.61 -12.37
N PRO A 2 22.35 -32.51 -12.12
CA PRO A 2 21.75 -31.23 -11.84
C PRO A 2 21.43 -30.47 -13.13
N HIS A 3 20.23 -29.92 -13.22
CA HIS A 3 19.79 -29.05 -14.32
C HIS A 3 20.26 -27.61 -14.07
N ALA A 4 20.91 -27.04 -15.09
CA ALA A 4 21.34 -25.65 -15.13
C ALA A 4 20.17 -24.68 -15.41
N PRO A 5 20.22 -23.43 -14.93
CA PRO A 5 19.22 -22.41 -15.24
C PRO A 5 19.51 -21.71 -16.57
N SER A 6 18.46 -21.50 -17.39
CA SER A 6 18.51 -20.75 -18.65
C SER A 6 18.67 -19.25 -18.40
N ALA A 7 19.66 -18.66 -19.06
CA ALA A 7 19.90 -17.23 -19.12
C ALA A 7 18.90 -16.54 -20.07
N ILE A 8 18.35 -15.40 -19.64
CA ILE A 8 17.62 -14.46 -20.50
C ILE A 8 18.59 -13.36 -20.89
N VAL A 9 18.70 -13.13 -22.20
CA VAL A 9 19.60 -12.17 -22.85
C VAL A 9 18.95 -10.79 -22.88
N ASP A 10 19.67 -9.79 -22.36
CA ASP A 10 19.37 -8.36 -22.52
C ASP A 10 19.47 -7.94 -23.99
N THR A 11 18.45 -7.24 -24.48
CA THR A 11 18.52 -6.51 -25.75
C THR A 11 18.26 -5.03 -25.48
N VAL A 12 19.32 -4.25 -25.64
CA VAL A 12 19.34 -2.78 -25.60
C VAL A 12 18.81 -2.27 -26.96
N ALA A 13 17.80 -1.42 -26.95
CA ALA A 13 17.33 -0.73 -28.15
C ALA A 13 17.68 0.76 -28.05
N ASP A 14 18.66 1.17 -28.86
CA ASP A 14 19.00 2.57 -29.13
C ASP A 14 17.87 3.25 -29.92
N PHE A 15 17.34 4.35 -29.41
CA PHE A 15 16.48 5.27 -30.17
C PHE A 15 17.27 6.52 -30.54
N THR A 16 17.65 6.61 -31.80
CA THR A 16 18.14 7.84 -32.44
C THR A 16 16.94 8.61 -33.01
N SER A 17 16.79 9.88 -32.59
CA SER A 17 15.79 10.81 -33.11
C SER A 17 16.38 11.57 -34.31
N THR A 18 15.74 11.42 -35.47
CA THR A 18 16.03 12.23 -36.65
C THR A 18 15.15 13.48 -36.68
N ALA A 19 15.81 14.62 -36.92
CA ALA A 19 15.23 15.93 -37.15
C ALA A 19 14.45 16.00 -38.47
N GLY A 20 13.39 16.81 -38.50
CA GLY A 20 12.60 17.11 -39.69
C GLY A 20 12.00 18.51 -39.62
N ASP A 21 12.71 19.45 -40.24
CA ASP A 21 12.33 20.64 -40.98
C ASP A 21 11.19 21.60 -40.55
N SER A 22 11.64 22.85 -40.39
CA SER A 22 10.91 24.12 -40.35
C SER A 22 10.35 24.54 -41.71
N VAL A 23 9.10 25.06 -41.76
CA VAL A 23 8.66 26.02 -42.79
C VAL A 23 7.72 27.08 -42.19
N ALA A 24 7.88 28.30 -42.69
CA ALA A 24 7.48 29.61 -42.17
C ALA A 24 5.98 29.98 -42.21
N ALA A 25 5.64 30.98 -41.39
CA ALA A 25 4.38 31.72 -41.38
C ALA A 25 4.28 32.77 -42.50
N PRO A 26 3.05 33.21 -42.83
CA PRO A 26 2.83 34.62 -43.12
C PRO A 26 1.63 35.22 -42.34
N ALA A 27 1.78 36.49 -42.01
CA ALA A 27 0.74 37.35 -41.44
C ALA A 27 -0.20 37.89 -42.55
N GLY A 28 -1.48 38.07 -42.21
CA GLY A 28 -2.45 38.76 -43.05
C GLY A 28 -3.78 38.98 -42.33
N ASP A 29 -4.00 40.19 -41.86
CA ASP A 29 -5.29 40.71 -41.36
C ASP A 29 -6.31 40.86 -42.50
N SER A 30 -7.58 40.50 -42.24
CA SER A 30 -8.75 41.27 -42.69
C SER A 30 -10.05 40.80 -42.02
N GLN A 31 -10.95 41.76 -41.82
CA GLN A 31 -12.10 41.74 -40.90
C GLN A 31 -13.36 41.01 -41.41
N ALA A 32 -14.07 40.43 -40.43
CA ALA A 32 -15.52 40.43 -40.16
C ALA A 32 -16.55 40.06 -41.26
N SER A 33 -17.30 38.97 -41.00
CA SER A 33 -18.77 38.99 -40.82
C SER A 33 -19.30 37.59 -40.46
N GLY A 34 -20.30 37.50 -39.57
CA GLY A 34 -21.18 36.32 -39.45
C GLY A 34 -21.20 35.67 -38.07
N ALA A 35 -22.31 35.88 -37.35
CA ALA A 35 -22.56 35.40 -36.01
C ALA A 35 -22.83 33.89 -35.94
N ASP A 36 -22.32 33.24 -34.90
CA ASP A 36 -23.08 32.30 -34.07
C ASP A 36 -22.44 32.20 -32.69
N VAL A 37 -23.16 32.71 -31.70
CA VAL A 37 -22.77 32.76 -30.29
C VAL A 37 -23.43 31.57 -29.60
N ILE A 38 -22.65 30.54 -29.24
CA ILE A 38 -23.12 29.51 -28.29
C ILE A 38 -22.86 30.03 -26.88
N THR A 39 -23.82 30.78 -26.34
CA THR A 39 -23.94 31.06 -24.91
C THR A 39 -24.52 29.85 -24.20
N LEU A 40 -23.68 29.08 -23.48
CA LEU A 40 -24.17 28.17 -22.45
C LEU A 40 -24.65 29.01 -21.26
N SER A 41 -25.97 29.17 -21.18
CA SER A 41 -26.65 29.82 -20.07
C SER A 41 -26.67 28.89 -18.84
N ALA A 42 -26.41 29.46 -17.66
CA ALA A 42 -26.53 28.77 -16.39
C ALA A 42 -27.96 28.23 -16.16
N PRO A 43 -28.17 27.07 -15.51
CA PRO A 43 -29.50 26.61 -15.18
C PRO A 43 -30.12 27.47 -14.08
N VAL A 44 -31.32 27.94 -14.40
CA VAL A 44 -32.39 28.57 -13.62
C VAL A 44 -32.47 28.11 -12.15
N GLN A 45 -32.59 29.07 -11.23
CA GLN A 45 -33.09 28.82 -9.87
C GLN A 45 -34.57 28.41 -9.90
N GLY A 46 -34.89 27.30 -9.23
CA GLY A 46 -36.24 27.05 -8.72
C GLY A 46 -36.59 25.58 -8.52
N VAL A 47 -36.34 25.04 -7.32
CA VAL A 47 -37.28 24.41 -6.35
C VAL A 47 -36.46 24.24 -5.05
N PRO A 48 -36.99 24.50 -3.83
CA PRO A 48 -36.30 24.08 -2.62
C PRO A 48 -36.31 22.55 -2.60
N HIS A 49 -35.15 21.91 -2.71
CA HIS A 49 -35.05 20.50 -2.35
C HIS A 49 -35.43 20.39 -0.86
N HIS A 50 -36.60 19.82 -0.59
CA HIS A 50 -37.04 19.49 0.75
C HIS A 50 -35.96 18.63 1.43
N SER A 51 -35.65 18.96 2.68
CA SER A 51 -34.52 18.43 3.44
C SER A 51 -34.70 17.00 3.96
N SER A 52 -35.17 16.05 3.14
CA SER A 52 -35.44 14.65 3.57
C SER A 52 -34.84 13.54 2.70
N ASP A 53 -34.25 13.82 1.54
CA ASP A 53 -33.90 12.79 0.54
C ASP A 53 -32.39 12.51 0.45
N LEU A 54 -31.73 12.22 1.57
CA LEU A 54 -30.35 11.70 1.54
C LEU A 54 -30.35 10.25 2.02
N ALA A 55 -30.11 9.31 1.11
CA ALA A 55 -30.33 7.87 1.32
C ALA A 55 -29.14 7.19 2.05
N GLY A 56 -29.48 6.25 2.95
CA GLY A 56 -28.54 5.23 3.42
C GLY A 56 -28.27 4.18 2.34
N CYS A 57 -27.78 2.99 2.73
CA CYS A 57 -27.49 1.91 1.78
C CYS A 57 -28.72 1.08 1.35
N ALA A 58 -29.90 1.34 1.91
CA ALA A 58 -31.13 0.56 1.70
C ALA A 58 -31.05 -0.88 2.28
N ALA A 59 -30.27 -1.07 3.36
CA ALA A 59 -30.21 -2.36 4.05
C ALA A 59 -31.56 -2.76 4.68
N LEU A 60 -32.40 -1.79 5.05
CA LEU A 60 -33.77 -2.03 5.51
C LEU A 60 -34.68 -2.51 4.37
N ASP A 61 -34.39 -2.18 3.13
CA ASP A 61 -35.16 -2.68 1.97
C ASP A 61 -34.66 -4.08 1.55
N GLY A 62 -33.49 -4.50 2.06
CA GLY A 62 -32.88 -5.78 1.77
C GLY A 62 -32.26 -5.85 0.38
N ARG A 63 -31.98 -4.70 -0.25
CA ARG A 63 -31.29 -4.61 -1.54
C ARG A 63 -30.47 -3.33 -1.60
N ALA A 64 -29.19 -3.44 -1.97
CA ALA A 64 -28.34 -2.28 -2.17
C ALA A 64 -28.94 -1.37 -3.25
N SER A 65 -29.07 -0.08 -2.93
CA SER A 65 -29.54 0.91 -3.89
C SER A 65 -28.36 1.46 -4.71
N SER A 66 -28.62 1.94 -5.92
CA SER A 66 -27.60 2.62 -6.74
C SER A 66 -27.12 3.96 -6.16
N SER A 67 -27.67 4.43 -5.03
CA SER A 67 -27.30 5.69 -4.37
C SER A 67 -25.84 5.74 -3.89
N THR A 68 -25.23 4.59 -3.59
CA THR A 68 -23.78 4.48 -3.33
C THR A 68 -22.96 4.99 -4.51
N ARG A 69 -23.47 4.86 -5.74
CA ARG A 69 -22.83 5.26 -7.00
C ARG A 69 -23.17 6.69 -7.47
N THR A 70 -24.30 7.28 -7.03
CA THR A 70 -24.76 8.59 -7.55
C THR A 70 -24.34 9.80 -6.73
N GLY A 71 -23.68 9.60 -5.57
CA GLY A 71 -23.17 10.70 -4.75
C GLY A 71 -23.96 10.95 -3.47
N ASP A 72 -25.27 10.68 -3.47
CA ASP A 72 -26.22 10.90 -2.34
C ASP A 72 -26.17 9.79 -1.27
N PHE A 73 -24.96 9.45 -0.82
CA PHE A 73 -24.70 8.39 0.15
C PHE A 73 -24.30 8.97 1.51
N ARG A 74 -24.99 8.55 2.58
CA ARG A 74 -24.63 8.87 3.97
C ARG A 74 -24.11 7.64 4.72
N PRO A 75 -22.79 7.53 4.96
CA PRO A 75 -22.20 6.39 5.66
C PRO A 75 -22.82 6.14 7.04
N ALA A 76 -23.02 7.19 7.84
CA ALA A 76 -23.62 7.05 9.17
C ALA A 76 -25.06 6.49 9.12
N ALA A 77 -25.86 6.92 8.12
CA ALA A 77 -27.20 6.39 7.92
C ALA A 77 -27.15 4.92 7.46
N CYS A 78 -26.19 4.56 6.61
CA CYS A 78 -25.99 3.17 6.22
C CYS A 78 -25.61 2.28 7.41
N LEU A 79 -24.65 2.70 8.24
CA LEU A 79 -24.25 1.96 9.44
C LEU A 79 -25.45 1.76 10.40
N SER A 80 -26.29 2.77 10.60
CA SER A 80 -27.53 2.64 11.37
C SER A 80 -28.51 1.63 10.75
N GLN A 81 -28.72 1.66 9.43
CA GLN A 81 -29.56 0.68 8.74
C GLN A 81 -29.04 -0.75 8.88
N LEU A 82 -27.71 -0.96 8.84
CA LEU A 82 -27.09 -2.27 9.06
C LEU A 82 -27.31 -2.79 10.50
N SER A 83 -27.38 -1.90 11.50
CA SER A 83 -27.74 -2.27 12.88
C SER A 83 -29.21 -2.66 13.03
N GLU A 84 -30.10 -1.95 12.34
CA GLU A 84 -31.55 -2.02 12.51
C GLU A 84 -32.21 -3.12 11.66
N ALA A 85 -31.64 -3.45 10.51
CA ALA A 85 -32.18 -4.46 9.59
C ALA A 85 -32.39 -5.82 10.28
N SER A 86 -33.52 -6.48 10.00
CA SER A 86 -33.73 -7.88 10.40
C SER A 86 -32.70 -8.80 9.75
N ALA A 87 -32.48 -9.98 10.34
CA ALA A 87 -31.57 -10.98 9.75
C ALA A 87 -31.94 -11.35 8.30
N SER A 88 -33.25 -11.37 7.98
CA SER A 88 -33.71 -11.64 6.61
C SER A 88 -33.40 -10.50 5.63
N GLN A 89 -33.47 -9.24 6.10
CA GLN A 89 -33.12 -8.06 5.32
C GLN A 89 -31.62 -8.04 5.05
N LEU A 90 -30.78 -8.25 6.08
CA LEU A 90 -29.33 -8.34 5.91
C LEU A 90 -28.91 -9.45 4.95
N LYS A 91 -29.53 -10.63 5.04
CA LYS A 91 -29.24 -11.74 4.12
C LYS A 91 -29.55 -11.37 2.67
N ARG A 92 -30.71 -10.75 2.40
CA ARG A 92 -31.06 -10.30 1.04
C ARG A 92 -30.15 -9.16 0.57
N PHE A 93 -29.80 -8.24 1.47
CA PHE A 93 -28.92 -7.12 1.17
C PHE A 93 -27.52 -7.61 0.80
N GLY A 94 -26.91 -8.48 1.61
CA GLY A 94 -25.60 -9.07 1.31
C GLY A 94 -25.60 -9.84 0.00
N ALA A 95 -26.64 -10.65 -0.27
CA ALA A 95 -26.79 -11.33 -1.55
C ALA A 95 -26.86 -10.34 -2.74
N SER A 96 -27.53 -9.19 -2.57
CA SER A 96 -27.61 -8.17 -3.62
C SER A 96 -26.29 -7.46 -3.93
N LEU A 97 -25.33 -7.46 -3.00
CA LEU A 97 -23.97 -6.95 -3.27
C LEU A 97 -23.16 -7.95 -4.09
N HIS A 98 -23.39 -9.25 -3.87
CA HIS A 98 -22.69 -10.34 -4.54
C HIS A 98 -23.15 -10.56 -6.00
N ASP A 99 -24.46 -10.39 -6.27
CA ASP A 99 -25.05 -10.57 -7.61
C ASP A 99 -24.46 -9.63 -8.68
N ASP A 100 -23.89 -8.49 -8.26
CA ASP A 100 -23.29 -7.47 -9.15
C ASP A 100 -21.76 -7.65 -9.36
N ALA A 101 -21.23 -8.87 -9.13
CA ALA A 101 -19.90 -9.33 -9.57
C ALA A 101 -18.63 -8.63 -9.02
N ALA A 102 -18.71 -7.73 -8.02
CA ALA A 102 -17.52 -7.08 -7.45
C ALA A 102 -17.80 -6.10 -6.29
N GLU A 103 -19.05 -5.72 -6.02
CA GLU A 103 -19.33 -4.45 -5.31
C GLU A 103 -19.09 -4.49 -3.78
N ASP A 104 -18.79 -5.63 -3.14
CA ASP A 104 -18.53 -5.70 -1.69
C ASP A 104 -17.35 -4.80 -1.26
N VAL A 105 -16.27 -4.81 -2.04
CA VAL A 105 -15.06 -4.02 -1.78
C VAL A 105 -15.32 -2.55 -2.08
N ASP A 106 -16.02 -2.26 -3.18
CA ASP A 106 -16.42 -0.90 -3.53
C ASP A 106 -17.36 -0.32 -2.48
N PHE A 107 -18.24 -1.13 -1.90
CA PHE A 107 -19.13 -0.71 -0.83
C PHE A 107 -18.36 -0.36 0.45
N ALA A 108 -17.44 -1.22 0.88
CA ALA A 108 -16.57 -0.91 2.02
C ALA A 108 -15.71 0.35 1.76
N THR A 109 -15.18 0.48 0.53
CA THR A 109 -14.42 1.65 0.09
C THR A 109 -15.27 2.92 0.15
N VAL A 110 -16.50 2.89 -0.35
CA VAL A 110 -17.43 4.05 -0.32
C VAL A 110 -17.80 4.45 1.11
N ILE A 111 -17.98 3.49 2.03
CA ILE A 111 -18.18 3.79 3.44
C ILE A 111 -16.92 4.43 4.04
N GLY A 112 -15.73 3.93 3.72
CA GLY A 112 -14.45 4.47 4.19
C GLY A 112 -14.16 5.89 3.68
N GLU A 113 -14.29 6.11 2.37
CA GLU A 113 -13.98 7.38 1.70
C GLU A 113 -14.90 8.52 2.13
N LYS A 114 -16.22 8.23 2.24
CA LYS A 114 -17.22 9.24 2.62
C LYS A 114 -17.44 9.33 4.12
N GLY A 115 -17.00 8.30 4.87
CA GLY A 115 -17.18 8.17 6.30
C GLY A 115 -15.88 8.44 7.07
N SER A 116 -15.78 7.85 8.25
CA SER A 116 -14.54 7.82 9.02
C SER A 116 -14.40 6.49 9.72
N ALA A 117 -13.18 5.97 9.78
CA ALA A 117 -12.88 4.73 10.51
C ALA A 117 -13.29 4.81 11.99
N GLN A 118 -13.16 5.99 12.61
CA GLN A 118 -13.62 6.21 13.99
C GLN A 118 -15.14 6.03 14.15
N ALA A 119 -15.93 6.53 13.21
CA ALA A 119 -17.38 6.33 13.24
C ALA A 119 -17.75 4.85 13.08
N THR A 120 -17.03 4.13 12.21
CA THR A 120 -17.15 2.68 12.08
C THR A 120 -16.78 1.95 13.37
N ALA A 121 -15.64 2.29 13.99
CA ALA A 121 -15.19 1.66 15.23
C ALA A 121 -16.21 1.86 16.36
N ASN A 122 -16.71 3.09 16.52
CA ASN A 122 -17.76 3.40 17.47
C ASN A 122 -19.03 2.60 17.19
N TRP A 123 -19.49 2.57 15.94
CA TRP A 123 -20.66 1.78 15.52
C TRP A 123 -20.47 0.29 15.83
N TRP A 124 -19.36 -0.30 15.40
CA TRP A 124 -19.05 -1.71 15.61
C TRP A 124 -19.03 -2.07 17.09
N SER A 125 -18.47 -1.19 17.94
CA SER A 125 -18.41 -1.37 19.39
C SER A 125 -19.80 -1.44 20.05
N THR A 126 -20.81 -0.80 19.47
CA THR A 126 -22.19 -0.81 19.99
C THR A 126 -22.99 -2.06 19.62
N LEU A 127 -22.52 -2.83 18.63
CA LEU A 127 -23.23 -4.02 18.16
C LEU A 127 -23.13 -5.18 19.17
N THR A 128 -24.22 -5.95 19.28
CA THR A 128 -24.21 -7.22 20.01
C THR A 128 -23.34 -8.25 19.28
N THR A 129 -22.83 -9.24 20.00
CA THR A 129 -22.06 -10.36 19.41
C THR A 129 -22.85 -11.08 18.32
N THR A 130 -24.15 -11.31 18.54
CA THR A 130 -25.06 -11.89 17.53
C THR A 130 -25.14 -11.03 16.28
N ARG A 131 -25.26 -9.71 16.41
CA ARG A 131 -25.33 -8.82 15.26
C ARG A 131 -24.02 -8.78 14.48
N ARG A 132 -22.88 -8.72 15.16
CA ARG A 132 -21.55 -8.79 14.53
C ARG A 132 -21.40 -10.09 13.72
N GLN A 133 -21.77 -11.23 14.30
CA GLN A 133 -21.72 -12.51 13.61
C GLN A 133 -22.64 -12.53 12.37
N GLN A 134 -23.86 -12.00 12.47
CA GLN A 134 -24.75 -11.89 11.31
C GLN A 134 -24.15 -11.07 10.17
N LEU A 135 -23.46 -9.97 10.46
CA LEU A 135 -22.79 -9.16 9.44
C LEU A 135 -21.61 -9.92 8.82
N ILE A 136 -20.79 -10.60 9.64
CA ILE A 136 -19.68 -11.45 9.16
C ILE A 136 -20.21 -12.54 8.22
N ASP A 137 -21.30 -13.22 8.59
CA ASP A 137 -21.85 -14.34 7.80
C ASP A 137 -22.52 -13.88 6.50
N THR A 138 -23.13 -12.69 6.49
CA THR A 138 -23.95 -12.22 5.36
C THR A 138 -23.23 -11.29 4.40
N MET A 139 -22.20 -10.59 4.85
CA MET A 139 -21.41 -9.65 4.05
C MET A 139 -19.92 -9.66 4.46
N PRO A 140 -19.26 -10.83 4.41
CA PRO A 140 -17.88 -10.96 4.86
C PRO A 140 -16.91 -10.07 4.08
N GLY A 141 -17.13 -9.85 2.77
CA GLY A 141 -16.30 -8.97 1.94
C GLY A 141 -16.35 -7.51 2.39
N VAL A 142 -17.51 -7.06 2.88
CA VAL A 142 -17.66 -5.71 3.45
C VAL A 142 -16.98 -5.62 4.81
N VAL A 143 -17.31 -6.52 5.74
CA VAL A 143 -16.76 -6.49 7.11
C VAL A 143 -15.24 -6.63 7.09
N GLY A 144 -14.70 -7.48 6.23
CA GLY A 144 -13.27 -7.73 6.09
C GLY A 144 -12.45 -6.54 5.57
N ASN A 145 -13.08 -5.63 4.81
CA ASN A 145 -12.41 -4.47 4.22
C ASN A 145 -12.79 -3.14 4.89
N LEU A 146 -13.59 -3.16 5.95
CA LEU A 146 -14.10 -1.94 6.57
C LEU A 146 -13.15 -1.42 7.66
N GLU A 147 -12.53 -0.27 7.40
CA GLU A 147 -11.65 0.38 8.37
C GLU A 147 -12.40 0.78 9.66
N GLY A 148 -11.79 0.51 10.81
CA GLY A 148 -12.40 0.64 12.14
C GLY A 148 -13.02 -0.65 12.69
N VAL A 149 -13.03 -1.75 11.93
CA VAL A 149 -13.36 -3.10 12.44
C VAL A 149 -12.07 -3.79 12.93
N PRO A 150 -12.07 -4.46 14.11
CA PRO A 150 -10.90 -5.17 14.63
C PRO A 150 -10.25 -6.13 13.62
N TYR A 151 -8.94 -6.24 13.62
CA TYR A 151 -8.20 -6.99 12.58
C TYR A 151 -8.44 -8.50 12.68
N THR A 152 -8.60 -9.05 13.89
CA THR A 152 -9.06 -10.43 14.11
C THR A 152 -10.43 -10.70 13.48
N VAL A 153 -11.36 -9.73 13.51
CA VAL A 153 -12.65 -9.85 12.85
C VAL A 153 -12.49 -9.76 11.33
N ARG A 154 -11.67 -8.82 10.85
CA ARG A 154 -11.38 -8.65 9.42
C ARG A 154 -10.75 -9.91 8.83
N ASP A 155 -9.81 -10.54 9.56
CA ASP A 155 -9.20 -11.81 9.18
C ASP A 155 -10.25 -12.91 8.98
N VAL A 156 -11.12 -13.11 9.96
CA VAL A 156 -12.20 -14.12 9.88
C VAL A 156 -13.10 -13.86 8.67
N ALA A 157 -13.53 -12.61 8.49
CA ALA A 157 -14.41 -12.22 7.39
C ALA A 157 -13.73 -12.38 6.03
N ASN A 158 -12.50 -11.90 5.87
CA ASN A 158 -11.76 -12.03 4.61
C ASN A 158 -11.41 -13.48 4.28
N ARG A 159 -11.11 -14.33 5.27
CA ARG A 159 -10.89 -15.76 5.06
C ARG A 159 -12.17 -16.46 4.61
N LEU A 160 -13.33 -16.09 5.17
CA LEU A 160 -14.62 -16.57 4.70
C LEU A 160 -14.86 -16.16 3.23
N THR A 161 -14.62 -14.89 2.89
CA THR A 161 -14.69 -14.41 1.50
C THR A 161 -13.76 -15.19 0.58
N LEU A 162 -12.52 -15.40 0.99
CA LEU A 162 -11.50 -16.12 0.22
C LEU A 162 -11.94 -17.56 -0.08
N THR A 163 -12.31 -18.32 0.96
CA THR A 163 -12.68 -19.73 0.82
C THR A 163 -13.95 -19.90 -0.01
N THR A 164 -14.98 -19.08 0.24
CA THR A 164 -16.22 -19.13 -0.56
C THR A 164 -15.95 -18.83 -2.03
N THR A 165 -15.20 -17.77 -2.32
CA THR A 165 -14.92 -17.38 -3.71
C THR A 165 -14.08 -18.42 -4.45
N ILE A 166 -13.10 -19.04 -3.79
CA ILE A 166 -12.32 -20.14 -4.38
C ILE A 166 -13.23 -21.31 -4.73
N ASN A 167 -14.09 -21.75 -3.79
CA ASN A 167 -14.99 -22.88 -4.00
C ASN A 167 -15.98 -22.63 -5.15
N ASP A 168 -16.51 -21.40 -5.25
CA ASP A 168 -17.44 -21.01 -6.32
C ASP A 168 -16.75 -21.05 -7.69
N LEU A 169 -15.54 -20.47 -7.79
CA LEU A 169 -14.75 -20.48 -9.03
C LEU A 169 -14.32 -21.91 -9.44
N GLU A 170 -13.98 -22.78 -8.49
CA GLU A 170 -13.65 -24.19 -8.76
C GLU A 170 -14.87 -24.98 -9.26
N LEU A 171 -16.05 -24.70 -8.70
CA LEU A 171 -17.31 -25.29 -9.15
C LEU A 171 -17.69 -24.81 -10.56
N GLU A 172 -17.51 -23.53 -10.85
CA GLU A 172 -17.69 -22.95 -12.18
C GLU A 172 -16.74 -23.57 -13.20
N GLN A 173 -15.45 -23.69 -12.89
CA GLN A 173 -14.47 -24.36 -13.75
C GLN A 173 -14.85 -25.82 -14.02
N THR A 174 -15.29 -26.55 -12.99
CA THR A 174 -15.75 -27.93 -13.15
C THR A 174 -16.95 -27.98 -14.10
N ARG A 175 -17.96 -27.11 -13.93
CA ARG A 175 -19.13 -27.03 -14.82
C ARG A 175 -18.73 -26.69 -16.27
N ALA A 176 -17.82 -25.74 -16.46
CA ALA A 176 -17.30 -25.34 -17.77
C ALA A 176 -16.55 -26.49 -18.47
N GLN A 177 -15.81 -27.30 -17.73
CA GLN A 177 -15.15 -28.50 -18.25
C GLN A 177 -16.14 -29.54 -18.81
N PHE A 178 -17.39 -29.55 -18.31
CA PHE A 178 -18.47 -30.43 -18.76
C PHE A 178 -19.39 -29.81 -19.83
N GLY A 179 -19.14 -28.58 -20.26
CA GLY A 179 -19.83 -27.95 -21.37
C GLY A 179 -19.89 -26.43 -21.24
N LEU A 180 -19.34 -25.75 -22.27
CA LEU A 180 -19.27 -24.30 -22.51
C LEU A 180 -17.99 -23.63 -21.98
N VAL A 181 -17.35 -22.91 -22.90
CA VAL A 181 -16.05 -22.25 -22.79
C VAL A 181 -16.07 -21.19 -21.67
N SER A 182 -15.20 -21.32 -20.66
CA SER A 182 -14.86 -20.19 -19.78
C SER A 182 -13.58 -19.51 -20.29
N PHE A 183 -13.64 -18.18 -20.37
CA PHE A 183 -12.58 -17.29 -20.80
C PHE A 183 -11.59 -17.06 -19.65
N GLY A 184 -10.30 -16.81 -19.95
CA GLY A 184 -9.17 -16.87 -19.01
C GLY A 184 -9.16 -15.90 -17.81
N ASP A 185 -10.23 -15.17 -17.51
CA ASP A 185 -10.31 -14.19 -16.43
C ASP A 185 -10.60 -14.88 -15.08
N GLU A 186 -11.52 -15.85 -15.06
CA GLU A 186 -11.85 -16.66 -13.88
C GLU A 186 -10.66 -17.52 -13.42
N ALA A 187 -9.90 -18.09 -14.36
CA ALA A 187 -8.70 -18.87 -14.05
C ALA A 187 -7.60 -18.00 -13.42
N ARG A 188 -7.41 -16.78 -13.92
CA ARG A 188 -6.48 -15.79 -13.34
C ARG A 188 -6.93 -15.34 -11.96
N ARG A 189 -8.23 -15.10 -11.77
CA ARG A 189 -8.84 -14.78 -10.47
C ARG A 189 -8.64 -15.93 -9.47
N LEU A 190 -8.93 -17.17 -9.86
CA LEU A 190 -8.71 -18.35 -9.00
C LEU A 190 -7.25 -18.48 -8.60
N THR A 191 -6.32 -18.36 -9.56
CA THR A 191 -4.88 -18.43 -9.30
C THR A 191 -4.45 -17.35 -8.31
N MET A 192 -4.92 -16.11 -8.48
CA MET A 192 -4.65 -15.01 -7.57
C MET A 192 -5.10 -15.32 -6.14
N LEU A 193 -6.34 -15.80 -5.97
CA LEU A 193 -6.88 -16.15 -4.65
C LEU A 193 -6.16 -17.35 -4.02
N GLN A 194 -5.77 -18.34 -4.82
CA GLN A 194 -4.95 -19.46 -4.34
C GLN A 194 -3.58 -18.98 -3.84
N GLN A 195 -2.96 -17.97 -4.48
CA GLN A 195 -1.73 -17.36 -3.95
C GLN A 195 -1.96 -16.65 -2.61
N VAL A 196 -3.09 -15.98 -2.40
CA VAL A 196 -3.45 -15.42 -1.09
C VAL A 196 -3.61 -16.53 -0.05
N SER A 197 -4.27 -17.64 -0.40
CA SER A 197 -4.40 -18.81 0.49
C SER A 197 -3.03 -19.37 0.90
N ILE A 198 -2.10 -19.48 -0.06
CA ILE A 198 -0.71 -19.91 0.21
C ILE A 198 0.01 -18.90 1.11
N ALA A 199 -0.12 -17.60 0.86
CA ALA A 199 0.50 -16.55 1.67
C ALA A 199 0.01 -16.54 3.13
N LEU A 200 -1.18 -17.08 3.41
CA LEU A 200 -1.73 -17.22 4.77
C LEU A 200 -1.26 -18.49 5.49
N GLN A 201 -0.64 -19.44 4.78
CA GLN A 201 -0.03 -20.61 5.42
C GLN A 201 1.21 -20.16 6.20
N ARG A 202 1.42 -20.75 7.38
CA ARG A 202 2.67 -20.58 8.13
C ARG A 202 3.78 -21.26 7.34
N GLY A 203 4.78 -20.48 6.94
CA GLY A 203 5.40 -20.69 5.63
C GLY A 203 6.77 -21.35 5.63
N ARG A 204 7.60 -21.25 6.68
CA ARG A 204 8.96 -21.81 6.70
C ARG A 204 9.38 -22.21 8.11
N GLU A 205 10.33 -23.15 8.24
CA GLU A 205 10.92 -23.52 9.54
C GLU A 205 11.28 -22.27 10.35
N GLY A 206 10.66 -22.09 11.51
CA GLY A 206 10.89 -20.95 12.40
C GLY A 206 9.88 -19.79 12.29
N ASP A 207 8.98 -19.77 11.30
CA ASP A 207 7.88 -18.79 11.21
C ASP A 207 6.60 -19.33 11.88
N ASP A 208 6.53 -19.15 13.20
CA ASP A 208 5.36 -19.52 14.02
C ASP A 208 4.36 -18.36 14.18
N ALA A 209 4.63 -17.20 13.58
CA ALA A 209 3.82 -16.01 13.75
C ALA A 209 2.41 -16.21 13.18
N THR A 210 1.43 -15.62 13.86
CA THR A 210 0.05 -15.60 13.37
C THR A 210 -0.02 -14.70 12.14
N ARG A 211 -0.79 -15.12 11.13
CA ARG A 211 -1.05 -14.32 9.93
C ARG A 211 -2.51 -13.89 9.89
N GLN A 212 -2.75 -12.59 9.68
CA GLN A 212 -4.10 -12.01 9.54
C GLN A 212 -4.30 -11.52 8.10
N LEU A 213 -5.39 -11.91 7.45
CA LEU A 213 -5.81 -11.37 6.16
C LEU A 213 -6.56 -10.06 6.39
N VAL A 214 -5.83 -8.95 6.28
CA VAL A 214 -6.27 -7.60 6.66
C VAL A 214 -7.23 -7.00 5.63
N SER A 215 -6.97 -7.24 4.35
CA SER A 215 -7.85 -6.82 3.26
C SER A 215 -7.80 -7.82 2.13
N LEU A 216 -8.90 -7.93 1.40
CA LEU A 216 -9.01 -8.79 0.23
C LEU A 216 -10.01 -8.20 -0.77
N ASP A 217 -9.49 -7.90 -1.95
CA ASP A 217 -10.28 -7.64 -3.15
C ASP A 217 -10.16 -8.83 -4.08
N THR A 218 -11.29 -9.50 -4.30
CA THR A 218 -11.33 -10.73 -5.09
C THR A 218 -11.39 -10.48 -6.59
N VAL A 219 -11.58 -9.24 -7.05
CA VAL A 219 -11.68 -8.89 -8.46
C VAL A 219 -10.28 -8.78 -9.05
N PHE A 220 -9.97 -9.53 -10.11
CA PHE A 220 -8.64 -9.49 -10.72
C PHE A 220 -8.32 -8.10 -11.33
N PRO A 221 -7.12 -7.51 -11.12
CA PRO A 221 -5.90 -8.08 -10.53
C PRO A 221 -5.78 -8.00 -9.00
N GLY A 222 -6.82 -7.53 -8.31
CA GLY A 222 -7.01 -7.62 -6.87
C GLY A 222 -6.07 -6.75 -6.05
N ARG A 223 -6.43 -6.64 -4.78
CA ARG A 223 -5.66 -6.05 -3.69
C ARG A 223 -5.73 -7.01 -2.51
N ALA A 224 -4.66 -7.07 -1.74
CA ALA A 224 -4.64 -7.88 -0.53
C ALA A 224 -3.63 -7.30 0.46
N ALA A 225 -3.86 -7.51 1.75
CA ALA A 225 -2.86 -7.23 2.75
C ALA A 225 -2.83 -8.38 3.75
N VAL A 226 -1.62 -8.87 4.04
CA VAL A 226 -1.40 -9.93 5.03
C VAL A 226 -0.49 -9.39 6.12
N SER A 227 -0.97 -9.41 7.36
CA SER A 227 -0.13 -9.17 8.53
C SER A 227 0.59 -10.45 8.93
N VAL A 228 1.85 -10.32 9.32
CA VAL A 228 2.61 -11.29 10.10
C VAL A 228 2.79 -10.70 11.50
N GLY A 229 2.18 -11.32 12.51
CA GLY A 229 1.96 -10.71 13.82
C GLY A 229 0.51 -10.23 13.99
N ASP A 230 0.13 -9.94 15.24
CA ASP A 230 -1.23 -9.54 15.61
C ASP A 230 -1.39 -8.01 15.61
N LEU A 231 -2.15 -7.47 14.66
CA LEU A 231 -2.36 -6.01 14.55
C LEU A 231 -3.22 -5.44 15.67
N ASP A 232 -4.07 -6.24 16.31
CA ASP A 232 -4.93 -5.77 17.41
C ASP A 232 -4.13 -5.51 18.69
N THR A 233 -2.90 -6.04 18.80
CA THR A 233 -2.10 -5.97 20.04
C THR A 233 -0.63 -5.60 19.87
N ALA A 234 -0.09 -5.57 18.66
CA ALA A 234 1.32 -5.22 18.45
C ALA A 234 1.66 -3.82 18.99
N ASP A 235 2.85 -3.67 19.59
CA ASP A 235 3.41 -2.38 20.01
C ASP A 235 3.97 -1.60 18.80
N ASN A 236 4.45 -2.30 17.78
CA ASN A 236 5.00 -1.73 16.55
C ASN A 236 4.33 -2.32 15.30
N VAL A 237 3.93 -1.48 14.36
CA VAL A 237 3.34 -1.89 13.08
C VAL A 237 4.22 -1.39 11.93
N SER A 238 4.66 -2.29 11.07
CA SER A 238 5.47 -2.00 9.88
C SER A 238 4.66 -2.26 8.61
N LEU A 239 4.29 -1.20 7.88
CA LEU A 239 3.58 -1.29 6.60
C LEU A 239 4.58 -1.34 5.43
N MET A 240 4.65 -2.48 4.74
CA MET A 240 5.53 -2.68 3.58
C MET A 240 4.82 -2.32 2.27
N VAL A 241 5.16 -1.16 1.70
CA VAL A 241 4.56 -0.61 0.48
C VAL A 241 5.40 -1.00 -0.75
N PRO A 242 4.89 -1.85 -1.67
CA PRO A 242 5.66 -2.40 -2.77
C PRO A 242 5.79 -1.45 -3.96
N GLY A 243 6.75 -1.77 -4.83
CA GLY A 243 7.00 -1.09 -6.11
C GLY A 243 6.23 -1.67 -7.30
N MET A 244 6.67 -1.31 -8.51
CA MET A 244 6.11 -1.82 -9.77
C MET A 244 6.13 -3.35 -9.87
N LEU A 245 5.22 -3.93 -10.65
CA LEU A 245 5.10 -5.37 -10.92
C LEU A 245 4.76 -6.26 -9.71
N TYR A 246 4.44 -5.67 -8.56
CA TYR A 246 3.90 -6.40 -7.41
C TYR A 246 2.38 -6.54 -7.54
N THR A 247 1.95 -7.60 -8.21
CA THR A 247 0.54 -8.02 -8.25
C THR A 247 0.26 -9.10 -7.22
N VAL A 248 -0.98 -9.15 -6.71
CA VAL A 248 -1.39 -10.20 -5.75
C VAL A 248 -1.13 -11.59 -6.33
N SER A 249 -1.43 -11.79 -7.61
CA SER A 249 -1.25 -13.06 -8.31
C SER A 249 0.19 -13.57 -8.39
N ASN A 250 1.18 -12.67 -8.33
CA ASN A 250 2.56 -13.03 -8.63
C ASN A 250 3.48 -12.87 -7.41
N GLN A 251 3.16 -11.94 -6.51
CA GLN A 251 4.09 -11.50 -5.48
C GLN A 251 3.55 -11.56 -4.05
N ILE A 252 2.26 -11.85 -3.80
CA ILE A 252 1.74 -11.83 -2.42
C ILE A 252 2.46 -12.83 -1.50
N THR A 253 2.79 -14.02 -2.01
CA THR A 253 3.55 -15.03 -1.26
C THR A 253 4.96 -14.54 -0.95
N TYR A 254 5.69 -14.10 -1.97
CA TYR A 254 7.04 -13.54 -1.82
C TYR A 254 7.07 -12.33 -0.87
N TRP A 255 6.12 -11.41 -1.00
CA TRP A 255 6.04 -10.19 -0.19
C TRP A 255 5.69 -10.49 1.26
N THR A 256 4.79 -11.45 1.49
CA THR A 256 4.47 -11.91 2.86
C THR A 256 5.64 -12.67 3.48
N ASP A 257 6.43 -13.41 2.70
CA ASP A 257 7.67 -14.01 3.21
C ASP A 257 8.69 -12.93 3.60
N ARG A 258 8.84 -11.85 2.83
CA ARG A 258 9.71 -10.72 3.23
C ARG A 258 9.19 -9.99 4.47
N ALA A 259 7.87 -9.92 4.65
CA ALA A 259 7.25 -9.40 5.87
C ALA A 259 7.54 -10.30 7.09
N ALA A 260 7.51 -11.62 6.91
CA ALA A 260 7.87 -12.57 7.96
C ALA A 260 9.37 -12.53 8.32
N ASP A 261 10.23 -12.36 7.31
CA ASP A 261 11.67 -12.15 7.52
C ASP A 261 11.91 -10.88 8.36
N LEU A 262 11.24 -9.77 8.03
CA LEU A 262 11.35 -8.52 8.80
C LEU A 262 10.76 -8.64 10.21
N HIS A 263 9.58 -9.25 10.36
CA HIS A 263 8.97 -9.50 11.66
C HIS A 263 9.91 -10.30 12.56
N SER A 264 10.52 -11.37 12.03
CA SER A 264 11.47 -12.21 12.79
C SER A 264 12.70 -11.41 13.24
N GLU A 265 13.23 -10.54 12.38
CA GLU A 265 14.36 -9.67 12.71
C GLU A 265 13.96 -8.61 13.76
N GLN A 266 12.74 -8.07 13.70
CA GLN A 266 12.21 -7.15 14.71
C GLN A 266 12.08 -7.82 16.08
N GLU A 267 11.54 -9.04 16.13
CA GLU A 267 11.43 -9.81 17.37
C GLU A 267 12.81 -10.17 17.93
N LEU A 268 13.77 -10.51 17.06
CA LEU A 268 15.16 -10.77 17.47
C LEU A 268 15.77 -9.55 18.18
N TYR A 269 15.74 -8.36 17.57
CA TYR A 269 16.33 -7.17 18.19
C TYR A 269 15.52 -6.65 19.37
N SER A 270 14.20 -6.78 19.35
CA SER A 270 13.34 -6.44 20.49
C SER A 270 13.76 -7.24 21.74
N ASN A 271 14.01 -8.54 21.58
CA ASN A 271 14.49 -9.39 22.67
C ASN A 271 15.95 -9.11 23.03
N ALA A 272 16.84 -8.91 22.05
CA ALA A 272 18.27 -8.67 22.30
C ALA A 272 18.54 -7.34 23.01
N LEU A 273 17.72 -6.31 22.75
CA LEU A 273 17.83 -4.99 23.37
C LEU A 273 17.04 -4.85 24.67
N ALA A 274 16.30 -5.90 25.05
CA ALA A 274 15.56 -5.90 26.31
C ALA A 274 16.51 -5.85 27.51
N SER A 275 16.10 -5.14 28.54
CA SER A 275 16.83 -4.97 29.79
C SER A 275 15.87 -5.01 30.97
N GLN A 276 16.40 -4.94 32.20
CA GLN A 276 15.55 -4.89 33.41
C GLN A 276 14.57 -3.71 33.41
N THR A 277 14.89 -2.63 32.69
CA THR A 277 14.06 -1.41 32.62
C THR A 277 13.36 -1.23 31.27
N ASN A 278 13.64 -2.08 30.27
CA ASN A 278 13.03 -2.00 28.94
C ASN A 278 12.60 -3.40 28.49
N ARG A 279 11.30 -3.68 28.56
CA ARG A 279 10.74 -4.98 28.14
C ARG A 279 10.80 -5.12 26.61
N PRO A 280 10.88 -6.34 26.08
CA PRO A 280 10.65 -6.58 24.65
C PRO A 280 9.26 -6.04 24.26
N THR A 281 9.20 -5.46 23.07
CA THR A 281 7.98 -5.03 22.39
C THR A 281 7.59 -6.03 21.30
N THR A 282 6.31 -6.17 21.04
CA THR A 282 5.80 -7.03 19.94
C THR A 282 5.67 -6.24 18.64
N SER A 283 5.76 -6.95 17.51
CA SER A 283 5.66 -6.35 16.18
C SER A 283 4.59 -7.02 15.31
N ALA A 284 4.03 -6.27 14.38
CA ALA A 284 3.25 -6.78 13.26
C ALA A 284 3.78 -6.15 11.96
N THR A 285 4.18 -6.98 11.00
CA THR A 285 4.61 -6.52 9.67
C THR A 285 3.57 -6.85 8.62
N VAL A 286 3.08 -5.85 7.92
CA VAL A 286 2.02 -5.98 6.92
C VAL A 286 2.61 -5.96 5.52
N ALA A 287 2.51 -7.09 4.83
CA ALA A 287 2.71 -7.20 3.39
C ALA A 287 1.53 -6.51 2.68
N TRP A 288 1.63 -5.19 2.53
CA TRP A 288 0.53 -4.36 2.06
C TRP A 288 0.51 -4.26 0.54
N MET A 289 -0.49 -4.86 -0.11
CA MET A 289 -0.76 -4.69 -1.55
C MET A 289 -2.10 -4.00 -1.75
N GLY A 290 -2.28 -2.86 -1.08
CA GLY A 290 -3.54 -2.10 -1.05
C GLY A 290 -3.79 -1.19 -2.25
N TYR A 291 -2.95 -1.27 -3.29
CA TYR A 291 -3.13 -0.49 -4.51
C TYR A 291 -2.61 -1.24 -5.74
N ARG A 292 -3.10 -0.85 -6.91
CA ARG A 292 -2.56 -1.37 -8.18
C ARG A 292 -1.20 -0.74 -8.44
N THR A 293 -0.16 -1.55 -8.39
CA THR A 293 1.19 -1.13 -8.75
C THR A 293 1.33 -0.97 -10.26
N PRO A 294 2.19 -0.06 -10.74
CA PRO A 294 2.43 0.08 -12.17
C PRO A 294 3.09 -1.14 -12.80
N ASP A 295 2.91 -1.26 -14.10
CA ASP A 295 3.70 -2.09 -15.00
C ASP A 295 4.63 -1.20 -15.84
N LEU A 296 5.45 -1.81 -16.70
CA LEU A 296 6.44 -1.09 -17.52
C LEU A 296 5.82 0.00 -18.43
N THR A 297 4.55 -0.12 -18.79
CA THR A 297 3.87 0.82 -19.71
C THR A 297 3.40 2.11 -19.02
N ASN A 298 3.22 2.08 -17.70
CA ASN A 298 2.64 3.18 -16.93
C ASN A 298 3.49 3.58 -15.71
N VAL A 299 4.65 2.96 -15.51
CA VAL A 299 5.56 3.22 -14.38
C VAL A 299 6.04 4.67 -14.29
N LEU A 300 6.04 5.43 -15.39
CA LEU A 300 6.42 6.85 -15.42
C LEU A 300 5.28 7.82 -15.07
N SER A 301 4.09 7.32 -14.74
CA SER A 301 2.95 8.14 -14.32
C SER A 301 2.79 8.14 -12.80
N LEU A 302 2.32 9.26 -12.23
CA LEU A 302 1.96 9.37 -10.81
C LEU A 302 0.52 8.93 -10.49
N THR A 303 -0.29 8.58 -11.49
CA THR A 303 -1.72 8.28 -11.28
C THR A 303 -1.92 7.15 -10.27
N LEU A 304 -1.19 6.04 -10.42
CA LEU A 304 -1.29 4.89 -9.51
C LEU A 304 -0.72 5.21 -8.13
N ALA A 305 0.34 6.03 -8.04
CA ALA A 305 0.88 6.49 -6.76
C ALA A 305 -0.12 7.38 -6.00
N ARG A 306 -0.85 8.26 -6.69
CA ARG A 306 -1.89 9.10 -6.08
C ARG A 306 -3.08 8.26 -5.59
N ALA A 307 -3.52 7.28 -6.37
CA ALA A 307 -4.58 6.36 -5.95
C ALA A 307 -4.12 5.51 -4.75
N GLY A 308 -2.91 4.97 -4.80
CA GLY A 308 -2.34 4.20 -3.69
C GLY A 308 -2.13 5.02 -2.43
N ALA A 309 -1.82 6.32 -2.56
CA ALA A 309 -1.68 7.22 -1.42
C ALA A 309 -2.98 7.35 -0.63
N VAL A 310 -4.13 7.45 -1.30
CA VAL A 310 -5.45 7.48 -0.64
C VAL A 310 -5.69 6.19 0.14
N HIS A 311 -5.42 5.02 -0.44
CA HIS A 311 -5.59 3.76 0.27
C HIS A 311 -4.61 3.56 1.44
N LEU A 312 -3.40 4.12 1.33
CA LEU A 312 -2.46 4.14 2.44
C LEU A 312 -2.94 5.07 3.56
N GLU A 313 -3.49 6.24 3.23
CA GLU A 313 -4.16 7.14 4.18
C GLU A 313 -5.31 6.42 4.90
N ASP A 314 -6.16 5.69 4.17
CA ASP A 314 -7.26 4.93 4.75
C ASP A 314 -6.78 3.84 5.70
N THR A 315 -5.74 3.10 5.30
CA THR A 315 -5.15 2.02 6.11
C THR A 315 -4.62 2.56 7.45
N VAL A 316 -3.86 3.66 7.43
CA VAL A 316 -3.29 4.25 8.65
C VAL A 316 -4.39 4.82 9.56
N ARG A 317 -5.36 5.55 9.00
CA ARG A 317 -6.51 6.07 9.77
C ARG A 317 -7.37 4.94 10.36
N GLY A 318 -7.47 3.81 9.65
CA GLY A 318 -8.15 2.62 10.11
C GLY A 318 -7.49 2.01 11.35
N LEU A 319 -6.16 1.88 11.31
CA LEU A 319 -5.35 1.44 12.44
C LEU A 319 -5.50 2.38 13.64
N ASP A 320 -5.39 3.70 13.43
CA ASP A 320 -5.54 4.70 14.50
C ASP A 320 -6.92 4.65 15.17
N ALA A 321 -7.98 4.43 14.38
CA ALA A 321 -9.34 4.37 14.87
C ALA A 321 -9.61 3.10 15.68
N GLU A 322 -9.06 1.96 15.26
CA GLU A 322 -9.20 0.67 15.96
C GLU A 322 -8.36 0.65 17.24
N ARG A 323 -7.12 1.12 17.17
CA ARG A 323 -6.15 1.13 18.27
C ARG A 323 -6.16 2.42 19.10
N GLN A 324 -7.22 3.22 19.06
CA GLN A 324 -7.26 4.55 19.70
C GLN A 324 -6.90 4.52 21.21
N ALA A 325 -7.24 3.43 21.92
CA ALA A 325 -6.95 3.28 23.34
C ALA A 325 -5.48 2.92 23.64
N ASP A 326 -4.76 2.41 22.66
CA ASP A 326 -3.39 1.88 22.76
C ASP A 326 -2.72 1.93 21.38
N LEU A 327 -2.32 3.14 20.97
CA LEU A 327 -1.79 3.39 19.63
C LEU A 327 -0.41 2.72 19.46
N PRO A 328 -0.22 1.90 18.42
CA PRO A 328 1.10 1.35 18.12
C PRO A 328 2.01 2.41 17.50
N ARG A 329 3.32 2.14 17.50
CA ARG A 329 4.27 2.84 16.64
C ARG A 329 4.03 2.42 15.19
N VAL A 330 3.79 3.36 14.28
CA VAL A 330 3.52 3.06 12.87
C VAL A 330 4.72 3.41 12.00
N ASN A 331 5.23 2.44 11.26
CA ASN A 331 6.41 2.58 10.41
C ASN A 331 6.02 2.25 8.97
N VAL A 332 6.30 3.15 8.03
CA VAL A 332 6.09 2.89 6.60
C VAL A 332 7.43 2.55 5.96
N ILE A 333 7.53 1.37 5.37
CA ILE A 333 8.71 0.91 4.62
C ILE A 333 8.30 0.78 3.16
N ALA A 334 8.80 1.69 2.33
CA ALA A 334 8.29 1.87 0.98
C ALA A 334 9.38 1.64 -0.06
N HIS A 335 9.16 0.67 -0.94
CA HIS A 335 10.12 0.23 -1.96
C HIS A 335 9.79 0.79 -3.34
N SER A 336 10.80 1.29 -4.04
CA SER A 336 10.71 1.71 -5.44
C SER A 336 9.55 2.69 -5.66
N TYR A 337 8.65 2.44 -6.62
CA TYR A 337 7.44 3.24 -6.86
C TYR A 337 6.57 3.45 -5.59
N GLY A 338 6.55 2.48 -4.68
CA GLY A 338 5.86 2.58 -3.39
C GLY A 338 6.38 3.72 -2.52
N SER A 339 7.66 4.12 -2.65
CA SER A 339 8.21 5.28 -1.95
C SER A 339 7.56 6.60 -2.40
N THR A 340 7.26 6.75 -3.69
CA THR A 340 6.55 7.91 -4.22
C THR A 340 5.09 7.89 -3.74
N THR A 341 4.44 6.73 -3.73
CA THR A 341 3.11 6.54 -3.12
C THR A 341 3.10 6.99 -1.65
N ALA A 342 4.06 6.54 -0.85
CA ALA A 342 4.16 6.88 0.57
C ALA A 342 4.44 8.36 0.81
N THR A 343 5.34 8.99 0.04
CA THR A 343 5.62 10.42 0.16
C THR A 343 4.42 11.28 -0.24
N ILE A 344 3.63 10.87 -1.24
CA ILE A 344 2.36 11.55 -1.57
C ILE A 344 1.39 11.47 -0.38
N ALA A 345 1.17 10.28 0.19
CA ALA A 345 0.26 10.09 1.31
C ALA A 345 0.68 10.92 2.53
N LEU A 346 1.96 10.88 2.90
CA LEU A 346 2.48 11.58 4.07
C LEU A 346 2.57 13.10 3.86
N SER A 347 2.60 13.58 2.62
CA SER A 347 2.54 15.01 2.31
C SER A 347 1.13 15.62 2.46
N SER A 348 0.08 14.79 2.56
CA SER A 348 -1.30 15.29 2.62
C SER A 348 -1.69 15.89 3.96
N GLY A 349 -0.93 15.58 5.03
CA GLY A 349 -1.22 15.99 6.40
C GLY A 349 -2.43 15.31 7.03
N LYS A 350 -3.05 14.32 6.37
CA LYS A 350 -4.22 13.58 6.89
C LYS A 350 -3.86 12.42 7.81
N ILE A 351 -2.62 11.95 7.74
CA ILE A 351 -2.06 10.86 8.53
C ILE A 351 -0.73 11.29 9.13
N HIS A 352 -0.29 10.60 10.18
CA HIS A 352 1.02 10.76 10.77
C HIS A 352 1.61 9.38 11.06
N VAL A 353 2.92 9.20 10.85
CA VAL A 353 3.62 7.94 11.16
C VAL A 353 4.90 8.20 11.95
N ASP A 354 5.34 7.22 12.73
CA ASP A 354 6.54 7.31 13.54
C ASP A 354 7.83 7.30 12.74
N SER A 355 7.84 6.57 11.62
CA SER A 355 8.97 6.56 10.72
C SER A 355 8.56 6.29 9.27
N LEU A 356 9.37 6.81 8.36
CA LEU A 356 9.31 6.49 6.94
C LEU A 356 10.70 6.01 6.50
N THR A 357 10.78 4.83 5.91
CA THR A 357 11.97 4.37 5.21
C THR A 357 11.68 4.18 3.73
N VAL A 358 12.39 4.90 2.86
CA VAL A 358 12.27 4.75 1.40
C VAL A 358 13.46 3.99 0.83
N LEU A 359 13.19 2.94 0.05
CA LEU A 359 14.20 2.00 -0.46
C LEU A 359 14.23 2.06 -1.98
N GLY A 360 15.38 2.35 -2.58
CA GLY A 360 15.51 2.39 -4.04
C GLY A 360 14.57 3.39 -4.70
N SER A 361 14.38 4.56 -4.07
CA SER A 361 13.32 5.51 -4.48
C SER A 361 13.59 6.18 -5.83
N PRO A 362 12.59 6.25 -6.74
CA PRO A 362 12.64 7.06 -7.96
C PRO A 362 12.40 8.56 -7.71
N GLY A 363 12.05 8.98 -6.50
CA GLY A 363 11.85 10.38 -6.16
C GLY A 363 10.68 10.63 -5.20
N SER A 364 10.79 11.75 -4.48
CA SER A 364 9.75 12.34 -3.64
C SER A 364 9.10 13.53 -4.35
N VAL A 365 7.78 13.66 -4.19
CA VAL A 365 7.00 14.79 -4.71
C VAL A 365 7.14 16.06 -3.87
N VAL A 366 7.65 15.94 -2.64
CA VAL A 366 7.97 17.08 -1.76
C VAL A 366 9.48 17.29 -1.67
N PRO A 367 9.93 18.54 -1.46
CA PRO A 367 11.35 18.86 -1.51
C PRO A 367 12.12 18.47 -0.24
N ARG A 368 11.47 18.34 0.91
CA ARG A 368 12.13 18.01 2.19
C ARG A 368 11.38 16.94 2.97
N ALA A 369 12.14 16.18 3.77
CA ALA A 369 11.63 15.23 4.75
C ALA A 369 10.71 15.91 5.79
N ASP A 370 11.00 17.17 6.14
CA ASP A 370 10.19 17.98 7.06
C ASP A 370 8.81 18.37 6.48
N ASP A 371 8.59 18.20 5.18
CA ASP A 371 7.29 18.42 4.52
C ASP A 371 6.38 17.18 4.58
N LEU A 372 6.86 16.09 5.19
CA LEU A 372 6.12 14.85 5.39
C LEU A 372 5.62 14.78 6.83
N ALA A 373 4.40 14.27 7.03
CA ALA A 373 3.81 14.02 8.34
C ALA A 373 4.44 12.77 9.00
N VAL A 374 5.72 12.87 9.33
CA VAL A 374 6.52 11.84 10.00
C VAL A 374 7.16 12.47 11.23
N THR A 375 7.34 11.69 12.31
CA THR A 375 8.10 12.14 13.48
C THR A 375 9.44 12.74 13.04
N ARG A 376 9.74 13.94 13.53
CA ARG A 376 10.92 14.71 13.13
C ARG A 376 12.20 13.89 13.33
N GLY A 377 13.02 13.80 12.27
CA GLY A 377 14.27 13.04 12.28
C GLY A 377 14.12 11.55 11.99
N SER A 378 12.90 11.04 11.78
CA SER A 378 12.61 9.62 11.54
C SER A 378 12.30 9.31 10.07
N VAL A 379 12.90 10.06 9.14
CA VAL A 379 12.86 9.77 7.70
C VAL A 379 14.20 9.20 7.27
N TYR A 380 14.17 8.02 6.67
CA TYR A 380 15.34 7.25 6.25
C TYR A 380 15.27 6.94 4.76
N ALA A 381 16.42 6.91 4.10
CA ALA A 381 16.55 6.52 2.71
C ALA A 381 17.65 5.47 2.56
N ALA A 382 17.45 4.47 1.70
CA ALA A 382 18.48 3.52 1.32
C ALA A 382 18.61 3.43 -0.20
N ALA A 383 19.86 3.32 -0.66
CA ALA A 383 20.21 3.17 -2.06
C ALA A 383 21.33 2.12 -2.18
N ALA A 384 21.02 0.99 -2.80
CA ALA A 384 21.97 -0.07 -3.06
C ALA A 384 22.94 0.33 -4.19
N ALA A 385 24.15 -0.20 -4.14
CA ALA A 385 25.26 0.26 -4.99
C ALA A 385 24.99 0.11 -6.50
N LEU A 386 24.20 -0.88 -6.93
CA LEU A 386 23.86 -1.12 -8.34
C LEU A 386 22.36 -0.92 -8.60
N ASP A 387 21.69 -0.08 -7.79
CA ASP A 387 20.29 0.26 -7.99
C ASP A 387 20.14 1.42 -8.99
N PRO A 388 19.60 1.17 -10.20
CA PRO A 388 19.47 2.20 -11.23
C PRO A 388 18.30 3.16 -10.99
N VAL A 389 17.38 2.81 -10.09
CA VAL A 389 16.18 3.61 -9.78
C VAL A 389 16.49 4.62 -8.68
N ALA A 390 17.25 4.18 -7.66
CA ALA A 390 17.62 4.99 -6.52
C ALA A 390 18.20 6.35 -6.94
N GLY A 391 17.58 7.44 -6.53
CA GLY A 391 18.10 8.78 -6.78
C GLY A 391 18.02 9.27 -8.23
N SER A 392 17.32 8.53 -9.10
CA SER A 392 16.98 8.99 -10.46
C SER A 392 16.22 10.32 -10.46
N GLY A 393 15.37 10.56 -9.44
CA GLY A 393 14.60 11.80 -9.30
C GLY A 393 13.52 11.97 -10.37
N VAL A 394 13.13 10.88 -11.04
CA VAL A 394 12.08 10.87 -12.08
C VAL A 394 10.77 11.48 -11.58
N PHE A 395 10.47 11.33 -10.29
CA PHE A 395 9.27 11.88 -9.65
C PHE A 395 9.50 13.07 -8.74
N GLY A 396 10.67 13.69 -8.82
CA GLY A 396 11.02 14.89 -8.06
C GLY A 396 12.36 14.74 -7.33
N VAL A 397 12.38 15.11 -6.05
CA VAL A 397 13.64 15.19 -5.29
C VAL A 397 14.12 13.78 -4.91
N ASP A 398 15.42 13.53 -5.05
CA ASP A 398 16.08 12.32 -4.59
C ASP A 398 16.10 12.25 -3.05
N PRO A 399 15.40 11.28 -2.42
CA PRO A 399 15.37 11.18 -0.96
C PRO A 399 16.73 10.83 -0.33
N GLY A 400 17.67 10.28 -1.09
CA GLY A 400 19.04 10.04 -0.64
C GLY A 400 19.93 11.28 -0.69
N GLY A 401 19.47 12.37 -1.30
CA GLY A 401 20.18 13.64 -1.38
C GLY A 401 20.21 14.36 -0.03
N THR A 402 21.33 15.02 0.28
CA THR A 402 21.53 15.74 1.56
C THR A 402 20.48 16.84 1.80
N SER A 403 20.05 17.52 0.72
CA SER A 403 19.06 18.59 0.78
C SER A 403 17.65 18.11 1.12
N PHE A 404 17.35 16.83 0.92
CA PHE A 404 16.06 16.25 1.29
C PHE A 404 15.93 16.12 2.81
N GLY A 405 17.03 15.81 3.51
CA GLY A 405 17.06 15.76 4.97
C GLY A 405 16.68 14.41 5.59
N ALA A 406 16.72 13.32 4.83
CA ALA A 406 16.62 11.96 5.37
C ALA A 406 17.99 11.45 5.88
N THR A 407 17.97 10.51 6.82
CA THR A 407 19.15 9.71 7.18
C THR A 407 19.42 8.70 6.07
N LEU A 408 20.61 8.76 5.46
CA LEU A 408 21.02 7.81 4.42
C LEU A 408 21.60 6.56 5.08
N LEU A 409 20.91 5.43 4.96
CA LEU A 409 21.26 4.16 5.59
C LEU A 409 22.46 3.50 4.92
N ASN A 410 23.27 2.83 5.74
CA ASN A 410 24.28 1.90 5.24
C ASN A 410 23.62 0.61 4.77
N VAL A 411 24.05 0.14 3.60
CA VAL A 411 23.61 -1.14 3.02
C VAL A 411 24.76 -1.92 2.41
N ALA A 412 26.00 -1.57 2.77
CA ALA A 412 27.22 -2.15 2.22
C ALA A 412 27.65 -3.43 2.95
N GLY A 413 26.92 -3.84 3.98
CA GLY A 413 27.28 -4.97 4.82
C GLY A 413 28.35 -4.59 5.85
N GLY A 414 28.70 -5.55 6.70
CA GLY A 414 29.67 -5.32 7.76
C GLY A 414 29.54 -6.33 8.89
N THR A 415 29.97 -5.95 10.08
CA THR A 415 29.77 -6.73 11.30
C THR A 415 28.73 -6.00 12.15
N ASP A 416 27.67 -6.69 12.55
CA ASP A 416 26.68 -6.11 13.44
C ASP A 416 27.33 -5.86 14.82
N PRO A 417 27.35 -4.62 15.33
CA PRO A 417 27.99 -4.30 16.61
C PRO A 417 27.33 -4.95 17.83
N PHE A 418 26.13 -5.53 17.68
CA PHE A 418 25.40 -6.16 18.79
C PHE A 418 25.52 -7.68 18.79
N THR A 419 25.30 -8.31 17.64
CA THR A 419 25.35 -9.78 17.53
C THR A 419 26.72 -10.32 17.13
N GLU A 420 27.65 -9.43 16.72
CA GLU A 420 28.95 -9.77 16.13
C GLU A 420 28.85 -10.62 14.85
N GLN A 421 27.65 -10.81 14.31
CA GLN A 421 27.42 -11.56 13.09
C GLN A 421 27.80 -10.73 11.86
N HIS A 422 28.21 -11.41 10.81
CA HIS A 422 28.45 -10.79 9.52
C HIS A 422 27.12 -10.48 8.81
N LEU A 423 26.96 -9.23 8.39
CA LEU A 423 25.83 -8.72 7.62
C LEU A 423 26.20 -8.62 6.14
N ALA A 424 25.38 -9.22 5.29
CA ALA A 424 25.55 -9.14 3.84
C ALA A 424 25.23 -7.72 3.30
N ALA A 425 25.92 -7.35 2.22
CA ALA A 425 25.64 -6.14 1.47
C ALA A 425 24.39 -6.29 0.59
N THR A 426 23.70 -5.17 0.35
CA THR A 426 22.62 -5.05 -0.62
C THR A 426 23.16 -4.40 -1.88
N PHE A 427 23.11 -5.14 -3.01
CA PHE A 427 23.67 -4.66 -4.27
C PHE A 427 22.62 -4.20 -5.26
N THR A 428 21.46 -4.84 -5.32
CA THR A 428 20.48 -4.63 -6.40
C THR A 428 19.14 -4.12 -5.88
N HIS A 429 18.36 -3.53 -6.79
CA HIS A 429 17.09 -2.87 -6.50
C HIS A 429 16.09 -3.72 -5.71
N ASN A 430 16.08 -5.05 -5.86
CA ASN A 430 15.10 -5.93 -5.21
C ASN A 430 15.67 -6.68 -3.99
N THR A 431 16.87 -6.34 -3.51
CA THR A 431 17.56 -7.11 -2.45
C THR A 431 17.55 -6.45 -1.07
N TYR A 432 16.81 -5.35 -0.88
CA TYR A 432 16.76 -4.62 0.41
C TYR A 432 16.16 -5.43 1.58
N PHE A 433 15.33 -6.43 1.28
CA PHE A 433 14.68 -7.28 2.28
C PHE A 433 15.36 -8.66 2.44
N MET A 434 16.59 -8.82 1.96
CA MET A 434 17.29 -10.10 2.08
C MET A 434 17.64 -10.39 3.54
N PRO A 435 17.27 -11.57 4.10
CA PRO A 435 17.67 -11.98 5.44
C PRO A 435 19.18 -11.95 5.65
N GLY A 436 19.62 -11.55 6.85
CA GLY A 436 21.04 -11.44 7.20
C GLY A 436 21.79 -10.30 6.50
N SER A 437 21.09 -9.38 5.83
CA SER A 437 21.68 -8.18 5.25
C SER A 437 21.69 -7.00 6.23
N GLU A 438 22.58 -6.04 6.02
CA GLU A 438 22.58 -4.79 6.80
C GLU A 438 21.28 -4.00 6.61
N SER A 439 20.68 -4.08 5.41
CA SER A 439 19.42 -3.40 5.10
C SER A 439 18.27 -3.90 5.97
N ILE A 440 17.98 -5.20 6.01
CA ILE A 440 16.86 -5.72 6.82
C ILE A 440 17.08 -5.50 8.32
N ARG A 441 18.34 -5.57 8.76
CA ARG A 441 18.76 -5.25 10.13
C ARG A 441 18.44 -3.80 10.51
N ASN A 442 18.75 -2.84 9.62
CA ASN A 442 18.40 -1.43 9.82
C ASN A 442 16.88 -1.22 9.81
N LEU A 443 16.14 -1.87 8.90
CA LEU A 443 14.68 -1.81 8.84
C LEU A 443 14.04 -2.32 10.13
N ALA A 444 14.55 -3.42 10.67
CA ALA A 444 14.05 -4.00 11.91
C ALA A 444 14.22 -3.03 13.10
N LEU A 445 15.43 -2.48 13.26
CA LEU A 445 15.73 -1.52 14.32
C LEU A 445 14.88 -0.25 14.22
N ILE A 446 14.71 0.31 13.02
CA ILE A 446 13.83 1.46 12.80
C ILE A 446 12.39 1.10 13.17
N GLY A 447 11.91 -0.07 12.74
CA GLY A 447 10.55 -0.54 12.97
C GLY A 447 10.20 -0.73 14.45
N ILE A 448 11.17 -1.07 15.30
CA ILE A 448 10.98 -1.15 16.77
C ILE A 448 11.36 0.15 17.50
N GLY A 449 11.53 1.25 16.76
CA GLY A 449 11.82 2.57 17.31
C GLY A 449 13.26 2.80 17.77
N GLN A 450 14.18 1.92 17.39
CA GLN A 450 15.62 1.99 17.68
C GLN A 450 16.43 2.49 16.48
N GLY A 451 15.85 3.39 15.68
CA GLY A 451 16.47 3.90 14.45
C GLY A 451 17.82 4.61 14.65
N SER A 452 18.13 5.10 15.85
CA SER A 452 19.46 5.61 16.18
C SER A 452 20.56 4.55 16.16
N LEU A 453 20.18 3.28 16.24
CA LEU A 453 21.08 2.13 16.13
C LEU A 453 21.19 1.63 14.68
N ALA A 454 20.34 2.11 13.77
CA ALA A 454 20.48 1.86 12.35
C ALA A 454 21.72 2.63 11.83
N GLY A 455 22.62 1.91 11.16
CA GLY A 455 23.84 2.52 10.62
C GLY A 455 23.50 3.48 9.48
N GLY A 456 24.25 4.58 9.36
CA GLY A 456 24.06 5.51 8.26
C GLY A 456 24.62 6.90 8.51
N ARG A 457 24.44 7.76 7.53
CA ARG A 457 24.81 9.17 7.59
C ARG A 457 23.58 10.01 7.90
N ALA A 458 23.61 10.68 9.04
CA ALA A 458 22.58 11.64 9.44
C ALA A 458 22.45 12.80 8.43
N PRO A 459 21.26 13.40 8.30
CA PRO A 459 21.05 14.52 7.40
C PRO A 459 21.92 15.73 7.78
N ALA A 460 22.59 16.32 6.78
CA ALA A 460 23.38 17.55 6.91
C ALA A 460 22.81 18.64 5.99
N PRO A 461 21.64 19.22 6.33
CA PRO A 461 20.89 20.11 5.43
C PRO A 461 21.59 21.46 5.15
N SER A 462 22.57 21.84 5.97
CA SER A 462 23.39 23.05 5.80
C SER A 462 24.73 22.78 5.10
N ALA A 463 25.03 21.54 4.71
CA ALA A 463 26.22 21.24 3.92
C ALA A 463 26.08 21.86 2.52
N PRO A 464 27.11 22.55 1.98
CA PRO A 464 27.07 23.06 0.63
C PRO A 464 26.67 21.97 -0.38
N ALA A 465 25.80 22.30 -1.33
CA ALA A 465 25.53 21.43 -2.47
C ALA A 465 26.85 21.20 -3.22
N GLY A 466 27.39 19.98 -3.13
CA GLY A 466 28.70 19.61 -3.67
C GLY A 466 29.84 19.40 -2.66
N SER A 467 29.63 19.52 -1.34
CA SER A 467 30.69 19.29 -0.35
C SER A 467 30.72 17.90 0.27
N SER A 468 29.95 16.94 -0.22
CA SER A 468 30.13 15.55 0.18
C SER A 468 31.11 14.91 -0.77
N GLU A 469 32.40 14.89 -0.39
CA GLU A 469 33.32 13.97 -1.02
C GLU A 469 32.67 12.56 -1.03
N PRO A 470 32.67 11.87 -2.17
CA PRO A 470 32.20 10.51 -2.27
C PRO A 470 33.05 9.64 -1.35
N SER A 471 32.59 9.36 -0.13
CA SER A 471 33.13 8.22 0.60
C SER A 471 32.83 7.00 -0.28
N LEU A 472 33.87 6.24 -0.65
CA LEU A 472 33.77 5.07 -1.53
C LEU A 472 32.72 4.03 -1.06
N ALA A 473 32.28 4.11 0.20
CA ALA A 473 31.20 3.31 0.76
C ALA A 473 29.77 3.83 0.43
N TYR A 474 29.63 5.05 -0.08
CA TYR A 474 28.35 5.74 -0.35
C TYR A 474 28.25 6.25 -1.80
N VAL A 475 29.21 5.94 -2.66
CA VAL A 475 29.17 6.37 -4.06
C VAL A 475 28.15 5.52 -4.80
N ARG A 476 27.04 6.14 -5.15
CA ARG A 476 26.11 5.54 -6.08
C ARG A 476 26.62 5.82 -7.50
N PRO A 477 26.53 4.88 -8.46
CA PRO A 477 26.95 5.11 -9.85
C PRO A 477 26.41 6.43 -10.43
N GLN A 478 25.17 6.79 -10.08
CA GLN A 478 24.46 8.01 -10.46
C GLN A 478 25.04 9.31 -9.87
N ASP A 479 25.75 9.25 -8.74
CA ASP A 479 26.44 10.41 -8.18
C ASP A 479 27.67 10.77 -9.03
N VAL A 480 28.33 9.76 -9.64
CA VAL A 480 29.45 9.94 -10.56
C VAL A 480 29.02 10.59 -11.88
N TYR A 481 27.78 10.32 -12.33
CA TYR A 481 27.26 10.91 -13.57
C TYR A 481 26.79 12.37 -13.41
N ARG A 482 26.34 12.80 -12.21
CA ARG A 482 25.94 14.19 -11.98
C ARG A 482 27.10 15.18 -12.04
N GLU A 483 28.31 14.78 -11.63
CA GLU A 483 29.48 15.66 -11.67
C GLU A 483 30.02 15.89 -13.10
N SER A 484 29.76 14.98 -14.05
CA SER A 484 30.24 15.13 -15.44
C SER A 484 29.38 16.03 -16.33
N LEU A 485 28.17 16.40 -15.89
CA LEU A 485 27.26 17.32 -16.61
C LEU A 485 27.28 18.76 -16.04
N ALA A 486 28.07 19.01 -15.00
CA ALA A 486 28.21 20.32 -14.35
C ALA A 486 29.49 21.08 -14.76
N VAL A 487 30.17 20.65 -15.83
CA VAL A 487 31.37 21.31 -16.39
C VAL A 487 31.06 21.98 -17.72
#